data_AF-B8C0G3-F1
#
_entry.id   AF-B8C0G3-F1
#
_cell.length_a   1.000
_cell.length_b   1.000
_cell.length_c   1.000
_cell.angle_alpha   90.00
_cell.angle_beta   90.00
_cell.angle_gamma   90.00
#
_symmetry.space_group_name_H-M   'P 1'
#
loop_
_entity.id
_entity.type
_entity.pdbx_description
1 polymer ?
#
loop_
_entity_poly.entity_id
_entity_poly.type
_entity_poly.pdbx_seq_one_letter_code
_entity_poly.pdbx_strand_id
1 'polypeptide(L)'
;MCVVPSHRAQEIEFNLPCDAHNDEEPVLLNSLPIDGTVVQFNGPNFDGKLVSRVRDSPTAAANVQERKLMSNNEYFQGRSRQFQWTVQGRFSRRMRFDEVTTGQEFGRPFRNTPSSKMVKRGLDLLKHKLPETFECDFFSDEPRFEHPLLAGCNHFRVDIPEDFEGVSESDIHGIGDDGNVIEDTTLLDDAAIPSDGVSRRKYFAKNCNLEKYYYEPELLYTFDFYANFFSPMRHRLELTPFFSIDLIPYFNGYPLFMSMARDKNSGQYLWATELWHKRLLDFDETPGRLARFFSGSESGSEAESFAERIVSETCSEGE
;
A
#
# COMPACT_ATOMS: atom_id res chain seq x y z
N MET A 1 -3.65 6.98 -15.33
CA MET A 1 -3.37 6.06 -14.21
C MET A 1 -4.72 5.52 -13.76
N CYS A 2 -4.81 4.25 -13.43
CA CYS A 2 -6.01 3.64 -12.88
C CYS A 2 -5.63 2.75 -11.69
N VAL A 3 -6.58 2.54 -10.79
CA VAL A 3 -6.48 1.54 -9.73
C VAL A 3 -7.47 0.44 -10.07
N VAL A 4 -7.09 -0.82 -9.95
CA VAL A 4 -7.95 -1.98 -10.27
C VAL A 4 -7.81 -3.04 -9.16
N PRO A 5 -8.80 -3.92 -8.97
CA PRO A 5 -8.59 -5.13 -8.16
C PRO A 5 -7.35 -5.88 -8.64
N SER A 6 -6.52 -6.37 -7.72
CA SER A 6 -5.28 -7.05 -8.12
C SER A 6 -5.57 -8.39 -8.78
N HIS A 7 -4.91 -8.66 -9.90
CA HIS A 7 -4.96 -9.98 -10.53
C HIS A 7 -4.32 -11.10 -9.69
N ARG A 8 -3.59 -10.73 -8.61
CA ARG A 8 -2.95 -11.65 -7.66
C ARG A 8 -3.88 -12.09 -6.52
N ALA A 9 -5.02 -11.43 -6.37
CA ALA A 9 -6.00 -11.71 -5.33
C ALA A 9 -7.40 -11.87 -5.96
N GLN A 10 -7.55 -12.88 -6.83
CA GLN A 10 -8.75 -13.10 -7.65
C GLN A 10 -9.96 -13.55 -6.82
N GLU A 11 -9.69 -14.07 -5.63
CA GLU A 11 -10.66 -14.48 -4.62
C GLU A 11 -11.31 -13.29 -3.88
N ILE A 12 -10.95 -12.06 -4.22
CA ILE A 12 -11.48 -10.84 -3.61
C ILE A 12 -12.42 -10.14 -4.58
N GLU A 13 -13.68 -10.05 -4.19
CA GLU A 13 -14.75 -9.48 -5.01
C GLU A 13 -15.00 -8.04 -4.58
N PHE A 14 -14.78 -7.09 -5.49
CA PHE A 14 -15.08 -5.66 -5.27
C PHE A 14 -16.42 -5.29 -5.89
N ASN A 15 -17.30 -4.70 -5.08
CA ASN A 15 -18.60 -4.18 -5.51
C ASN A 15 -18.43 -2.81 -6.16
N LEU A 16 -17.97 -2.81 -7.41
CA LEU A 16 -17.73 -1.59 -8.17
C LEU A 16 -19.05 -0.88 -8.50
N PRO A 17 -19.12 0.46 -8.39
CA PRO A 17 -20.30 1.20 -8.82
C PRO A 17 -20.50 1.01 -10.34
N CYS A 18 -21.68 0.51 -10.73
CA CYS A 18 -22.05 0.39 -12.14
C CYS A 18 -22.38 1.78 -12.70
N ASP A 19 -21.75 2.19 -13.80
CA ASP A 19 -22.15 3.39 -14.54
C ASP A 19 -23.53 3.14 -15.16
N ALA A 20 -24.59 3.69 -14.55
CA ALA A 20 -25.97 3.57 -15.02
C ALA A 20 -26.29 4.46 -16.24
N HIS A 21 -25.30 5.13 -16.84
CA HIS A 21 -25.48 6.09 -17.92
C HIS A 21 -24.36 6.00 -18.95
N ASN A 22 -24.43 5.01 -19.84
CA ASN A 22 -24.05 5.13 -21.26
C ASN A 22 -24.39 3.82 -21.98
N ASP A 23 -25.49 3.81 -22.73
CA ASP A 23 -25.86 2.73 -23.67
C ASP A 23 -24.99 2.72 -24.95
N GLU A 24 -23.91 3.52 -24.99
CA GLU A 24 -22.97 3.56 -26.10
C GLU A 24 -21.55 3.25 -25.58
N GLU A 25 -21.11 2.04 -25.88
CA GLU A 25 -19.83 1.37 -25.54
C GLU A 25 -19.66 0.84 -24.10
N PRO A 26 -19.41 -0.47 -23.91
CA PRO A 26 -19.05 -1.02 -22.61
C PRO A 26 -17.61 -0.58 -22.31
N VAL A 27 -17.43 0.51 -21.56
CA VAL A 27 -16.11 0.85 -21.03
C VAL A 27 -15.76 -0.17 -19.95
N LEU A 28 -15.09 -1.24 -20.38
CA LEU A 28 -14.43 -2.29 -19.61
C LEU A 28 -13.27 -1.73 -18.75
N LEU A 29 -13.52 -0.73 -17.90
CA LEU A 29 -12.62 -0.44 -16.80
C LEU A 29 -13.28 -0.79 -15.49
N ASN A 30 -13.00 -2.01 -15.03
CA ASN A 30 -13.14 -2.44 -13.63
C ASN A 30 -12.17 -1.66 -12.72
N SER A 31 -12.22 -0.32 -12.78
CA SER A 31 -11.35 0.56 -12.02
C SER A 31 -12.00 1.02 -10.74
N LEU A 32 -11.22 0.99 -9.66
CA LEU A 32 -11.60 1.51 -8.37
C LEU A 32 -11.54 3.05 -8.39
N PRO A 33 -12.53 3.74 -7.80
CA PRO A 33 -12.49 5.17 -7.64
C PRO A 33 -11.35 5.59 -6.72
N ILE A 34 -10.75 6.74 -7.03
CA ILE A 34 -9.64 7.36 -6.28
C ILE A 34 -9.99 8.78 -5.83
N ASP A 35 -11.29 9.04 -5.69
CA ASP A 35 -11.88 10.33 -5.35
C ASP A 35 -12.50 10.39 -3.94
N GLY A 36 -12.29 9.35 -3.14
CA GLY A 36 -12.89 9.21 -1.82
C GLY A 36 -14.18 8.39 -1.79
N THR A 37 -14.66 7.90 -2.93
CA THR A 37 -15.83 7.00 -2.96
C THR A 37 -15.52 5.69 -2.24
N VAL A 38 -16.47 5.25 -1.41
CA VAL A 38 -16.41 3.97 -0.70
C VAL A 38 -16.74 2.83 -1.66
N VAL A 39 -15.90 1.80 -1.68
CA VAL A 39 -16.15 0.54 -2.40
C VAL A 39 -16.15 -0.60 -1.41
N GLN A 40 -17.24 -1.37 -1.39
CA GLN A 40 -17.32 -2.59 -0.59
C GLN A 40 -16.58 -3.73 -1.29
N PHE A 41 -16.00 -4.63 -0.51
CA PHE A 41 -15.40 -5.85 -1.02
C PHE A 41 -15.53 -7.00 -0.03
N ASN A 42 -15.51 -8.21 -0.57
CA ASN A 42 -15.57 -9.45 0.19
C ASN A 42 -14.35 -10.30 -0.19
N GLY A 43 -13.68 -10.85 0.80
CA GLY A 43 -12.51 -11.71 0.62
C GLY A 43 -12.52 -12.88 1.61
N PRO A 44 -11.65 -13.88 1.44
CA PRO A 44 -11.73 -15.12 2.22
C PRO A 44 -11.48 -14.94 3.72
N ASN A 45 -10.63 -13.98 4.09
CA ASN A 45 -10.23 -13.72 5.47
C ASN A 45 -10.61 -12.30 5.95
N PHE A 46 -11.25 -11.49 5.10
CA PHE A 46 -11.61 -10.12 5.44
C PHE A 46 -12.78 -9.63 4.59
N ASP A 47 -13.79 -9.09 5.24
CA ASP A 47 -14.92 -8.40 4.61
C ASP A 47 -14.86 -6.92 4.97
N GLY A 48 -14.95 -6.04 3.98
CA GLY A 48 -14.80 -4.63 4.28
C GLY A 48 -15.11 -3.65 3.18
N LYS A 49 -14.59 -2.44 3.40
CA LYS A 49 -14.80 -1.26 2.59
C LYS A 49 -13.46 -0.58 2.38
N LEU A 50 -13.22 -0.09 1.17
CA LEU A 50 -12.03 0.64 0.78
C LEU A 50 -12.41 2.04 0.31
N VAL A 51 -11.70 3.04 0.82
CA VAL A 51 -11.66 4.39 0.29
C VAL A 51 -10.27 4.65 -0.23
N SER A 52 -10.13 5.20 -1.42
CA SER A 52 -8.86 5.65 -1.97
C SER A 52 -8.95 7.09 -2.44
N ARG A 53 -7.88 7.86 -2.19
CA ARG A 53 -7.72 9.25 -2.62
C ARG A 53 -6.34 9.42 -3.22
N VAL A 54 -6.27 10.05 -4.39
CA VAL A 54 -4.98 10.43 -5.00
C VAL A 54 -4.98 11.93 -5.27
N ARG A 55 -3.90 12.59 -4.84
CA ARG A 55 -3.69 14.02 -5.09
C ARG A 55 -3.66 14.27 -6.59
N ASP A 56 -4.21 15.42 -6.99
CA ASP A 56 -4.29 15.86 -8.40
C ASP A 56 -5.15 14.93 -9.29
N SER A 57 -5.90 13.99 -8.70
CA SER A 57 -6.96 13.27 -9.39
C SER A 57 -8.28 14.04 -9.25
N PRO A 58 -9.04 14.25 -10.35
CA PRO A 58 -10.34 14.90 -10.29
C PRO A 58 -11.29 14.11 -9.38
N THR A 59 -12.11 14.83 -8.61
CA THR A 59 -13.27 14.25 -7.90
C THR A 59 -14.43 14.16 -8.88
N ALA A 60 -15.10 13.01 -9.00
CA ALA A 60 -16.23 12.90 -9.91
C ALA A 60 -17.37 13.83 -9.45
N ALA A 61 -17.86 14.70 -10.35
CA ALA A 61 -18.82 15.75 -10.01
C ALA A 61 -20.15 15.19 -9.46
N ALA A 62 -20.55 13.99 -9.87
CA ALA A 62 -21.76 13.31 -9.40
C ALA A 62 -21.73 12.96 -7.90
N ASN A 63 -20.54 12.77 -7.31
CA ASN A 63 -20.40 12.32 -5.92
C ASN A 63 -20.52 13.45 -4.88
N VAL A 64 -20.37 14.71 -5.29
CA VAL A 64 -20.34 15.87 -4.37
C VAL A 64 -21.75 16.35 -4.01
N GLN A 65 -22.71 16.24 -4.92
CA GLN A 65 -24.06 16.82 -4.74
C GLN A 65 -25.06 15.88 -4.07
N GLU A 66 -24.90 14.56 -4.19
CA GLU A 66 -25.85 13.60 -3.62
C GLU A 66 -25.40 12.96 -2.29
N ARG A 67 -24.09 12.97 -1.96
CA ARG A 67 -23.54 12.19 -0.82
C ARG A 67 -22.77 12.97 0.24
N LYS A 68 -22.67 14.31 0.14
CA LYS A 68 -21.88 15.16 1.09
C LYS A 68 -20.45 14.61 1.29
N LEU A 69 -19.83 14.06 0.26
CA LEU A 69 -18.47 13.53 0.32
C LEU A 69 -17.45 14.67 0.25
N MET A 70 -16.45 14.64 1.13
CA MET A 70 -15.29 15.52 1.04
C MET A 70 -14.56 15.27 -0.29
N SER A 71 -14.35 16.32 -1.07
CA SER A 71 -13.61 16.24 -2.34
C SER A 71 -12.11 16.01 -2.10
N ASN A 72 -11.39 15.51 -3.11
CA ASN A 72 -9.93 15.38 -3.02
C ASN A 72 -9.26 16.74 -2.79
N ASN A 73 -9.77 17.81 -3.41
CA ASN A 73 -9.21 19.15 -3.24
C ASN A 73 -9.30 19.61 -1.79
N GLU A 74 -10.47 19.44 -1.14
CA GLU A 74 -10.66 19.73 0.28
C GLU A 74 -9.77 18.85 1.15
N TYR A 75 -9.76 17.53 0.89
CA TYR A 75 -8.95 16.58 1.66
C TYR A 75 -7.45 16.90 1.62
N PHE A 76 -6.90 17.23 0.44
CA PHE A 76 -5.47 17.51 0.28
C PHE A 76 -5.07 18.96 0.57
N GLN A 77 -6.03 19.86 0.81
CA GLN A 77 -5.78 21.27 1.10
C GLN A 77 -4.88 21.41 2.34
N GLY A 78 -3.75 22.10 2.18
CA GLY A 78 -2.78 22.30 3.27
C GLY A 78 -1.99 21.05 3.68
N ARG A 79 -2.18 19.90 3.02
CA ARG A 79 -1.46 18.65 3.30
C ARG A 79 -0.29 18.47 2.34
N SER A 80 0.71 17.67 2.74
CA SER A 80 1.80 17.21 1.84
C SER A 80 1.57 15.80 1.26
N ARG A 81 0.54 15.09 1.75
CA ARG A 81 0.21 13.70 1.37
C ARG A 81 -0.13 13.60 -0.12
N GLN A 82 0.42 12.62 -0.81
CA GLN A 82 0.19 12.38 -2.24
C GLN A 82 -0.96 11.42 -2.51
N PHE A 83 -1.25 10.56 -1.55
CA PHE A 83 -2.38 9.64 -1.59
C PHE A 83 -2.83 9.31 -0.18
N GLN A 84 -4.00 8.73 -0.10
CA GLN A 84 -4.53 8.11 1.10
C GLN A 84 -5.37 6.89 0.70
N TRP A 85 -5.35 5.86 1.51
CA TRP A 85 -6.35 4.81 1.47
C TRP A 85 -6.78 4.41 2.88
N THR A 86 -8.07 4.18 3.06
CA THR A 86 -8.65 3.65 4.30
C THR A 86 -9.34 2.33 4.02
N VAL A 87 -9.09 1.34 4.86
CA VAL A 87 -9.83 0.08 4.87
C VAL A 87 -10.59 -0.02 6.19
N GLN A 88 -11.90 -0.27 6.14
CA GLN A 88 -12.72 -0.59 7.30
C GLN A 88 -13.37 -1.94 7.11
N GLY A 89 -13.30 -2.83 8.08
CA GLY A 89 -13.89 -4.16 7.94
C GLY A 89 -13.58 -5.09 9.10
N ARG A 90 -13.92 -6.36 8.92
CA ARG A 90 -13.79 -7.41 9.93
C ARG A 90 -12.98 -8.56 9.37
N PHE A 91 -12.17 -9.15 10.23
CA PHE A 91 -11.45 -10.37 9.91
C PHE A 91 -12.41 -11.55 10.03
N SER A 92 -12.32 -12.51 9.12
CA SER A 92 -13.19 -13.71 9.16
C SER A 92 -12.74 -14.72 10.22
N ARG A 93 -11.51 -14.58 10.73
CA ARG A 93 -10.93 -15.40 11.78
C ARG A 93 -9.96 -14.59 12.62
N ARG A 94 -9.66 -15.09 13.83
CA ARG A 94 -8.63 -14.52 14.69
C ARG A 94 -7.25 -14.60 14.03
N MET A 95 -6.53 -13.48 13.98
CA MET A 95 -5.17 -13.37 13.41
C MET A 95 -4.27 -12.52 14.30
N ARG A 96 -2.99 -12.88 14.48
CA ARG A 96 -2.07 -12.08 15.30
C ARG A 96 -1.59 -10.85 14.52
N PHE A 97 -1.30 -9.74 15.21
CA PHE A 97 -0.95 -8.48 14.51
C PHE A 97 0.33 -8.58 13.66
N ASP A 98 1.31 -9.40 14.05
CA ASP A 98 2.56 -9.63 13.30
C ASP A 98 2.37 -10.59 12.10
N GLU A 99 1.23 -11.28 12.01
CA GLU A 99 0.93 -12.21 10.92
C GLU A 99 0.28 -11.50 9.72
N VAL A 100 -0.15 -10.25 9.87
CA VAL A 100 -0.75 -9.47 8.78
C VAL A 100 0.23 -8.41 8.30
N THR A 101 0.64 -8.51 7.05
CA THR A 101 1.63 -7.60 6.45
C THR A 101 1.01 -6.75 5.35
N THR A 102 1.63 -5.60 5.09
CA THR A 102 1.37 -4.73 3.94
C THR A 102 2.70 -4.32 3.31
N GLY A 103 2.67 -3.77 2.10
CA GLY A 103 3.88 -3.34 1.40
C GLY A 103 3.77 -3.47 -0.11
N GLN A 104 4.86 -3.86 -0.73
CA GLN A 104 4.97 -4.11 -2.17
C GLN A 104 5.66 -5.44 -2.42
N GLU A 105 5.10 -6.21 -3.34
CA GLU A 105 5.73 -7.39 -3.91
C GLU A 105 5.83 -7.15 -5.41
N PHE A 106 7.03 -7.35 -5.94
CA PHE A 106 7.32 -7.24 -7.35
C PHE A 106 7.47 -8.69 -7.83
N GLY A 107 6.40 -9.27 -8.40
CA GLY A 107 6.35 -10.69 -8.82
C GLY A 107 7.26 -11.04 -10.01
N ARG A 108 8.27 -10.21 -10.26
CA ARG A 108 9.36 -10.40 -11.21
C ARG A 108 10.53 -9.47 -10.87
N PRO A 109 11.76 -9.79 -11.31
CA PRO A 109 12.92 -8.95 -11.08
C PRO A 109 12.75 -7.55 -11.70
N PHE A 110 13.45 -6.57 -11.14
CA PHE A 110 13.53 -5.25 -11.78
C PHE A 110 14.17 -5.35 -13.16
N ARG A 111 13.62 -4.64 -14.16
CA ARG A 111 14.20 -4.59 -15.51
C ARG A 111 15.60 -4.01 -15.52
N ASN A 112 15.77 -2.92 -14.77
CA ASN A 112 17.07 -2.31 -14.53
C ASN A 112 17.30 -2.38 -13.03
N THR A 113 18.20 -3.23 -12.56
CA THR A 113 18.45 -3.35 -11.12
C THR A 113 18.91 -2.01 -10.54
N PRO A 114 18.24 -1.47 -9.52
CA PRO A 114 18.68 -0.24 -8.88
C PRO A 114 20.05 -0.46 -8.24
N SER A 115 20.99 0.47 -8.43
CA SER A 115 22.31 0.31 -7.80
C SER A 115 22.19 0.27 -6.27
N SER A 116 22.97 -0.57 -5.59
CA SER A 116 22.92 -0.71 -4.13
C SER A 116 23.19 0.61 -3.39
N LYS A 117 24.00 1.50 -3.97
CA LYS A 117 24.23 2.85 -3.46
C LYS A 117 22.97 3.72 -3.49
N MET A 118 22.18 3.63 -4.58
CA MET A 118 20.92 4.36 -4.70
C MET A 118 19.87 3.82 -3.73
N VAL A 119 19.75 2.49 -3.62
CA VAL A 119 18.84 1.83 -2.66
C VAL A 119 19.18 2.25 -1.24
N LYS A 120 20.44 2.12 -0.82
CA LYS A 120 20.90 2.52 0.51
C LYS A 120 20.58 3.99 0.80
N ARG A 121 20.90 4.90 -0.13
CA ARG A 121 20.59 6.31 0.03
C ARG A 121 19.08 6.57 0.15
N GLY A 122 18.25 5.84 -0.61
CA GLY A 122 16.80 5.93 -0.51
C GLY A 122 16.28 5.49 0.85
N LEU A 123 16.75 4.34 1.34
CA LEU A 123 16.41 3.82 2.68
C LEU A 123 16.88 4.76 3.79
N ASP A 124 18.10 5.30 3.71
CA ASP A 124 18.64 6.26 4.68
C ASP A 124 17.78 7.53 4.78
N LEU A 125 17.24 8.01 3.65
CA LEU A 125 16.34 9.16 3.61
C LEU A 125 14.94 8.85 4.17
N LEU A 126 14.53 7.59 4.15
CA LEU A 126 13.23 7.13 4.65
C LEU A 126 13.28 6.52 6.05
N LYS A 127 14.46 6.34 6.66
CA LYS A 127 14.63 5.64 7.94
C LYS A 127 13.73 6.10 9.08
N HIS A 128 13.38 7.39 9.12
CA HIS A 128 12.50 7.97 10.15
C HIS A 128 11.00 7.83 9.83
N LYS A 129 10.67 7.43 8.59
CA LYS A 129 9.31 7.20 8.11
C LYS A 129 8.95 5.71 8.12
N LEU A 130 9.93 4.85 7.87
CA LEU A 130 9.79 3.39 7.88
C LEU A 130 9.74 2.85 9.31
N PRO A 131 8.92 1.81 9.59
CA PRO A 131 8.95 1.13 10.88
C PRO A 131 10.25 0.31 11.05
N GLU A 132 10.63 -0.01 12.29
CA GLU A 132 11.79 -0.88 12.58
C GLU A 132 11.58 -2.31 12.05
N THR A 133 10.33 -2.77 11.98
CA THR A 133 9.90 -4.05 11.37
C THR A 133 9.80 -4.01 9.85
N PHE A 134 10.36 -2.98 9.20
CA PHE A 134 10.44 -2.92 7.75
C PHE A 134 11.45 -3.93 7.23
N GLU A 135 10.97 -4.87 6.42
CA GLU A 135 11.77 -5.86 5.71
C GLU A 135 11.83 -5.45 4.23
N CYS A 136 13.00 -5.54 3.61
CA CYS A 136 13.11 -5.36 2.16
C CYS A 136 14.15 -6.28 1.55
N ASP A 137 13.85 -6.75 0.34
CA ASP A 137 14.76 -7.45 -0.53
C ASP A 137 14.57 -6.92 -1.94
N PHE A 138 15.53 -6.13 -2.44
CA PHE A 138 15.44 -5.48 -3.74
C PHE A 138 16.28 -6.16 -4.82
N PHE A 139 17.02 -7.21 -4.47
CA PHE A 139 18.03 -7.82 -5.34
C PHE A 139 17.75 -9.29 -5.64
N SER A 140 16.71 -9.89 -5.07
CA SER A 140 16.23 -11.21 -5.45
C SER A 140 15.40 -11.20 -6.73
N ASP A 141 15.04 -12.40 -7.19
CA ASP A 141 14.19 -12.61 -8.34
C ASP A 141 12.73 -12.18 -8.10
N GLU A 142 12.33 -12.06 -6.83
CA GLU A 142 11.03 -11.57 -6.39
C GLU A 142 11.22 -10.42 -5.41
N PRO A 143 11.62 -9.22 -5.91
CA PRO A 143 11.83 -8.09 -5.04
C PRO A 143 10.59 -7.80 -4.21
N ARG A 144 10.77 -7.35 -2.97
CA ARG A 144 9.68 -6.95 -2.09
C ARG A 144 10.14 -5.98 -1.01
N PHE A 145 9.18 -5.26 -0.46
CA PHE A 145 9.33 -4.66 0.84
C PHE A 145 8.02 -4.74 1.59
N GLU A 146 8.09 -5.09 2.86
CA GLU A 146 6.92 -5.37 3.68
C GLU A 146 7.16 -4.91 5.10
N HIS A 147 6.06 -4.69 5.80
CA HIS A 147 6.06 -4.51 7.24
C HIS A 147 4.70 -4.96 7.79
N PRO A 148 4.59 -5.22 9.10
CA PRO A 148 3.30 -5.45 9.75
C PRO A 148 2.31 -4.34 9.41
N LEU A 149 1.06 -4.71 9.14
CA LEU A 149 0.00 -3.78 8.72
C LEU A 149 -0.10 -2.61 9.68
N LEU A 150 -0.14 -2.91 10.98
CA LEU A 150 -0.31 -1.91 12.03
C LEU A 150 0.86 -0.93 12.17
N ALA A 151 2.07 -1.36 11.82
CA ALA A 151 3.28 -0.53 11.92
C ALA A 151 3.34 0.58 10.85
N GLY A 152 2.71 0.36 9.69
CA GLY A 152 2.58 1.37 8.63
C GLY A 152 1.33 2.24 8.72
N CYS A 153 0.30 1.75 9.41
CA CYS A 153 -1.01 2.39 9.50
C CYS A 153 -0.93 3.72 10.26
N ASN A 154 -1.25 4.84 9.61
CA ASN A 154 -1.15 6.18 10.18
C ASN A 154 -2.18 6.45 11.28
N HIS A 155 -3.43 6.07 11.05
CA HIS A 155 -4.49 6.08 12.06
C HIS A 155 -5.15 4.71 12.13
N PHE A 156 -5.45 4.26 13.34
CA PHE A 156 -6.09 2.97 13.57
C PHE A 156 -7.23 3.13 14.56
N ARG A 157 -8.31 2.42 14.29
CA ARG A 157 -9.49 2.42 15.12
C ARG A 157 -10.05 1.02 15.26
N VAL A 158 -10.46 0.67 16.46
CA VAL A 158 -11.18 -0.55 16.78
C VAL A 158 -12.53 -0.17 17.35
N ASP A 159 -13.60 -0.74 16.81
CA ASP A 159 -14.97 -0.48 17.24
C ASP A 159 -15.76 -1.78 17.47
N ILE A 160 -16.86 -1.65 18.20
CA ILE A 160 -17.90 -2.67 18.32
C ILE A 160 -18.87 -2.48 17.13
N PRO A 161 -19.08 -3.50 16.27
CA PRO A 161 -19.95 -3.36 15.10
C PRO A 161 -21.38 -2.92 15.42
N GLU A 162 -21.92 -3.35 16.56
CA GLU A 162 -23.28 -3.06 17.02
C GLU A 162 -23.51 -1.55 17.23
N ASP A 163 -22.46 -0.78 17.52
CA ASP A 163 -22.54 0.68 17.68
C ASP A 163 -22.89 1.40 16.37
N PHE A 164 -22.83 0.70 15.22
CA PHE A 164 -23.16 1.23 13.90
C PHE A 164 -24.40 0.60 13.26
N GLU A 165 -25.19 -0.18 14.01
CA GLU A 165 -26.47 -0.69 13.50
C GLU A 165 -27.38 0.47 13.07
N GLY A 166 -27.81 0.46 11.80
CA GLY A 166 -28.66 1.51 11.21
C GLY A 166 -27.90 2.73 10.68
N VAL A 167 -26.56 2.76 10.77
CA VAL A 167 -25.73 3.73 10.05
C VAL A 167 -25.55 3.27 8.60
N SER A 168 -25.46 4.21 7.67
CA SER A 168 -25.32 3.88 6.25
C SER A 168 -24.10 3.01 5.99
N GLU A 169 -24.30 1.87 5.31
CA GLU A 169 -23.22 1.01 4.85
C GLU A 169 -22.34 1.70 3.79
N SER A 170 -22.79 2.83 3.23
CA SER A 170 -22.05 3.60 2.23
C SER A 170 -20.86 4.36 2.79
N ASP A 171 -20.70 4.45 4.11
CA ASP A 171 -19.72 5.33 4.74
C ASP A 171 -18.67 4.53 5.52
N ILE A 172 -17.49 5.15 5.71
CA ILE A 172 -16.48 4.70 6.67
C ILE A 172 -16.78 5.41 7.99
N HIS A 173 -16.93 4.65 9.07
CA HIS A 173 -17.19 5.21 10.40
C HIS A 173 -15.90 5.73 11.07
N GLY A 174 -16.06 6.59 12.08
CA GLY A 174 -14.93 7.11 12.85
C GLY A 174 -14.04 8.09 12.07
N ILE A 175 -14.60 8.80 11.08
CA ILE A 175 -13.89 9.84 10.32
C ILE A 175 -14.17 11.21 10.94
N GLY A 176 -13.12 11.97 11.23
CA GLY A 176 -13.24 13.34 11.72
C GLY A 176 -13.58 14.36 10.63
N ASP A 177 -13.86 15.60 11.03
CA ASP A 177 -14.19 16.70 10.09
C ASP A 177 -13.05 17.00 9.10
N ASP A 178 -11.83 16.61 9.45
CA ASP A 178 -10.65 16.73 8.58
C ASP A 178 -10.51 15.53 7.61
N GLY A 179 -11.43 14.57 7.64
CA GLY A 179 -11.39 13.38 6.78
C GLY A 179 -10.36 12.34 7.20
N ASN A 180 -9.69 12.48 8.35
CA ASN A 180 -8.83 11.43 8.91
C ASN A 180 -9.64 10.49 9.80
N VAL A 181 -9.19 9.24 9.90
CA VAL A 181 -9.70 8.32 10.93
C VAL A 181 -9.32 8.87 12.31
N ILE A 182 -10.29 8.89 13.22
CA ILE A 182 -10.11 9.22 14.63
C ILE A 182 -9.50 8.00 15.31
N GLU A 183 -8.23 8.13 15.69
CA GLU A 183 -7.46 7.10 16.39
C GLU A 183 -8.16 6.66 17.68
N ASP A 184 -8.37 5.34 17.84
CA ASP A 184 -9.00 4.77 19.03
C ASP A 184 -8.67 3.29 19.16
N THR A 185 -7.91 2.97 20.20
CA THR A 185 -7.45 1.60 20.52
C THR A 185 -7.96 1.12 21.86
N THR A 186 -8.98 1.79 22.42
CA THR A 186 -9.48 1.50 23.76
C THR A 186 -9.96 0.05 23.93
N LEU A 187 -10.51 -0.55 22.87
CA LEU A 187 -10.94 -1.95 22.85
C LEU A 187 -9.80 -2.98 22.87
N LEU A 188 -8.53 -2.55 22.74
CA LEU A 188 -7.38 -3.41 22.99
C LEU A 188 -7.06 -3.54 24.50
N ASP A 189 -7.71 -2.73 25.35
CA ASP A 189 -7.64 -2.76 26.82
C ASP A 189 -6.22 -2.82 27.40
N ASP A 190 -5.30 -2.07 26.80
CA ASP A 190 -3.91 -1.99 27.25
C ASP A 190 -3.41 -0.54 27.31
N ALA A 191 -3.23 -0.04 28.53
CA ALA A 191 -2.74 1.30 28.79
C ALA A 191 -1.30 1.56 28.31
N ALA A 192 -0.54 0.51 27.94
CA ALA A 192 0.78 0.65 27.33
C ALA A 192 0.70 1.12 25.87
N ILE A 193 -0.46 0.96 25.21
CA ILE A 193 -0.69 1.42 23.84
C ILE A 193 -0.89 2.94 23.86
N PRO A 194 -0.04 3.72 23.16
CA PRO A 194 -0.24 5.16 23.06
C PRO A 194 -1.55 5.51 22.33
N SER A 195 -2.23 6.56 22.79
CA SER A 195 -3.49 7.02 22.21
C SER A 195 -3.35 7.84 20.91
N ASP A 196 -2.13 8.24 20.54
CA ASP A 196 -1.86 8.95 19.29
C ASP A 196 -1.20 8.04 18.25
N GLY A 197 -1.60 8.18 16.98
CA GLY A 197 -1.14 7.31 15.90
C GLY A 197 0.38 7.32 15.67
N VAL A 198 1.08 8.44 15.95
CA VAL A 198 2.54 8.51 15.75
C VAL A 198 3.26 7.66 16.79
N SER A 199 2.88 7.78 18.06
CA SER A 199 3.45 6.98 19.14
C SER A 199 2.99 5.53 19.07
N ARG A 200 1.73 5.27 18.71
CA ARG A 200 1.21 3.91 18.47
C ARG A 200 2.01 3.19 17.41
N ARG A 201 2.28 3.84 16.27
CA ARG A 201 3.13 3.24 15.21
C ARG A 201 4.52 2.88 15.71
N LYS A 202 5.14 3.71 16.55
CA LYS A 202 6.43 3.40 17.17
C LYS A 202 6.34 2.24 18.16
N TYR A 203 5.25 2.13 18.90
CA TYR A 203 4.97 1.01 19.80
C TYR A 203 4.85 -0.30 19.01
N PHE A 204 4.07 -0.31 17.93
CA PHE A 204 3.88 -1.47 17.06
C PHE A 204 4.96 -1.67 15.99
N ALA A 205 5.99 -0.82 15.97
CA ALA A 205 7.19 -1.06 15.18
C ALA A 205 8.08 -2.17 15.77
N LYS A 206 7.68 -2.80 16.89
CA LYS A 206 8.43 -3.86 17.58
C LYS A 206 7.62 -5.16 17.56
N ASN A 207 8.21 -6.26 17.10
CA ASN A 207 7.54 -7.56 17.05
C ASN A 207 7.00 -8.01 18.40
N CYS A 208 7.77 -7.84 19.48
CA CYS A 208 7.32 -8.21 20.83
C CYS A 208 6.07 -7.47 21.31
N ASN A 209 5.72 -6.33 20.71
CA ASN A 209 4.46 -5.64 20.98
C ASN A 209 3.35 -6.12 20.05
N LEU A 210 3.65 -6.39 18.78
CA LEU A 210 2.66 -6.95 17.84
C LEU A 210 2.17 -8.34 18.29
N GLU A 211 3.07 -9.20 18.74
CA GLU A 211 2.79 -10.58 19.17
C GLU A 211 1.82 -10.67 20.37
N LYS A 212 1.54 -9.56 21.07
CA LYS A 212 0.63 -9.52 22.21
C LYS A 212 -0.84 -9.41 21.83
N TYR A 213 -1.15 -8.96 20.61
CA TYR A 213 -2.51 -8.60 20.20
C TYR A 213 -2.96 -9.34 18.96
N TYR A 214 -4.28 -9.39 18.81
CA TYR A 214 -4.97 -10.12 17.77
C TYR A 214 -6.05 -9.25 17.15
N TYR A 215 -6.25 -9.47 15.86
CA TYR A 215 -7.47 -9.08 15.17
C TYR A 215 -8.54 -10.12 15.54
N GLU A 216 -9.53 -9.71 16.32
CA GLU A 216 -10.67 -10.52 16.74
C GLU A 216 -11.81 -10.39 15.72
N PRO A 217 -12.43 -11.48 15.27
CA PRO A 217 -13.44 -11.45 14.20
C PRO A 217 -14.73 -10.71 14.58
N GLU A 218 -14.99 -10.53 15.87
CA GLU A 218 -16.15 -9.80 16.39
C GLU A 218 -15.99 -8.28 16.36
N LEU A 219 -14.77 -7.77 16.11
CA LEU A 219 -14.49 -6.34 16.14
C LEU A 219 -14.39 -5.73 14.73
N LEU A 220 -14.76 -4.46 14.62
CA LEU A 220 -14.59 -3.67 13.40
C LEU A 220 -13.26 -2.92 13.46
N TYR A 221 -12.43 -3.09 12.43
CA TYR A 221 -11.13 -2.45 12.32
C TYR A 221 -11.13 -1.41 11.23
N THR A 222 -10.56 -0.24 11.50
CA THR A 222 -10.31 0.79 10.50
C THR A 222 -8.83 1.12 10.45
N PHE A 223 -8.25 1.00 9.25
CA PHE A 223 -6.85 1.29 8.98
C PHE A 223 -6.75 2.43 7.97
N ASP A 224 -6.06 3.51 8.30
CA ASP A 224 -5.80 4.63 7.38
C ASP A 224 -4.31 4.78 7.09
N PHE A 225 -3.98 4.86 5.81
CA PHE A 225 -2.61 4.98 5.31
C PHE A 225 -2.49 6.18 4.39
N TYR A 226 -1.43 6.94 4.58
CA TYR A 226 -1.07 8.03 3.68
C TYR A 226 0.44 8.24 3.67
N ALA A 227 0.96 8.69 2.54
CA ALA A 227 2.36 9.07 2.43
C ALA A 227 2.53 10.32 1.58
N ASN A 228 3.66 11.00 1.79
CA ASN A 228 4.07 12.16 1.01
C ASN A 228 5.31 11.91 0.13
N PHE A 229 5.87 10.70 0.17
CA PHE A 229 7.13 10.37 -0.49
C PHE A 229 6.96 9.52 -1.75
N PHE A 230 5.72 9.18 -2.12
CA PHE A 230 5.40 8.49 -3.38
C PHE A 230 4.25 9.23 -4.05
N SER A 231 4.43 9.65 -5.30
CA SER A 231 3.40 10.28 -6.12
C SER A 231 2.84 9.25 -7.12
N PRO A 232 1.61 8.75 -6.90
CA PRO A 232 0.98 7.80 -7.83
C PRO A 232 0.82 8.38 -9.23
N MET A 233 0.40 9.65 -9.32
CA MET A 233 0.16 10.36 -10.58
C MET A 233 1.41 10.52 -11.44
N ARG A 234 2.58 10.71 -10.81
CA ARG A 234 3.86 10.85 -11.53
C ARG A 234 4.63 9.54 -11.63
N HIS A 235 4.23 8.54 -10.86
CA HIS A 235 4.93 7.28 -10.67
C HIS A 235 6.39 7.49 -10.21
N ARG A 236 6.56 8.29 -9.15
CA ARG A 236 7.86 8.70 -8.60
C ARG A 236 7.91 8.57 -7.09
N LEU A 237 9.08 8.16 -6.56
CA LEU A 237 9.41 8.39 -5.16
C LEU A 237 9.96 9.81 -5.02
N GLU A 238 9.26 10.65 -4.26
CA GLU A 238 9.63 12.04 -3.96
C GLU A 238 10.20 12.12 -2.54
N LEU A 239 11.45 11.70 -2.37
CA LEU A 239 12.07 11.51 -1.06
C LEU A 239 12.45 12.85 -0.41
N THR A 240 12.90 13.81 -1.20
CA THR A 240 13.14 15.22 -0.81
C THR A 240 12.81 16.17 -1.98
N PRO A 241 12.71 17.50 -1.77
CA PRO A 241 12.50 18.46 -2.87
C PRO A 241 13.56 18.41 -3.98
N PHE A 242 14.75 17.87 -3.70
CA PHE A 242 15.87 17.78 -4.66
C PHE A 242 16.25 16.35 -5.02
N PHE A 243 15.57 15.34 -4.46
CA PHE A 243 15.85 13.94 -4.71
C PHE A 243 14.55 13.18 -4.97
N SER A 244 14.33 12.83 -6.24
CA SER A 244 13.24 11.97 -6.67
C SER A 244 13.75 10.85 -7.56
N ILE A 245 13.09 9.70 -7.48
CA ILE A 245 13.40 8.51 -8.27
C ILE A 245 12.21 8.21 -9.17
N ASP A 246 12.43 8.19 -10.48
CA ASP A 246 11.43 7.74 -11.44
C ASP A 246 11.36 6.22 -11.40
N LEU A 247 10.17 5.68 -11.14
CA LEU A 247 10.00 4.25 -10.91
C LEU A 247 9.78 3.45 -12.19
N ILE A 248 9.36 4.12 -13.27
CA ILE A 248 9.07 3.48 -14.57
C ILE A 248 10.22 2.61 -15.11
N PRO A 249 11.49 3.05 -15.07
CA PRO A 249 12.60 2.24 -15.59
C PRO A 249 12.83 0.91 -14.84
N TYR A 250 12.31 0.77 -13.62
CA TYR A 250 12.61 -0.36 -12.74
C TYR A 250 11.58 -1.48 -12.85
N PHE A 251 10.29 -1.13 -12.91
CA PHE A 251 9.23 -2.11 -12.68
C PHE A 251 8.82 -2.96 -13.88
N ASN A 252 9.49 -2.84 -15.04
CA ASN A 252 9.29 -3.77 -16.16
C ASN A 252 7.81 -3.92 -16.60
N GLY A 253 7.01 -2.85 -16.54
CA GLY A 253 5.57 -2.94 -16.81
C GLY A 253 4.73 -3.61 -15.72
N TYR A 254 5.30 -3.85 -14.52
CA TYR A 254 4.60 -4.44 -13.37
C TYR A 254 3.90 -3.36 -12.57
N PRO A 255 2.64 -3.57 -12.13
CA PRO A 255 1.94 -2.59 -11.33
C PRO A 255 2.49 -2.52 -9.91
N LEU A 256 2.23 -1.42 -9.24
CA LEU A 256 2.41 -1.29 -7.79
C LEU A 256 1.11 -1.65 -7.09
N PHE A 257 1.17 -2.13 -5.86
CA PHE A 257 -0.02 -2.11 -5.01
C PHE A 257 -0.35 -0.66 -4.62
N MET A 258 -1.62 -0.26 -4.76
CA MET A 258 -2.14 0.96 -4.14
C MET A 258 -2.46 0.69 -2.67
N SER A 259 -3.19 -0.39 -2.41
CA SER A 259 -3.45 -0.94 -1.08
C SER A 259 -3.29 -2.45 -1.11
N MET A 260 -2.72 -3.03 -0.05
CA MET A 260 -2.58 -4.48 0.08
C MET A 260 -2.50 -4.87 1.55
N ALA A 261 -3.12 -5.97 1.93
CA ALA A 261 -2.77 -6.71 3.13
C ALA A 261 -2.79 -8.22 2.84
N ARG A 262 -1.88 -8.96 3.46
CA ARG A 262 -1.80 -10.43 3.35
C ARG A 262 -1.53 -11.09 4.68
N ASP A 263 -1.95 -12.33 4.79
CA ASP A 263 -1.49 -13.25 5.82
C ASP A 263 -0.08 -13.74 5.47
N LYS A 264 0.91 -13.43 6.31
CA LYS A 264 2.30 -13.83 6.14
C LYS A 264 2.47 -15.35 6.12
N ASN A 265 1.64 -16.09 6.84
CA ASN A 265 1.77 -17.54 7.00
C ASN A 265 1.19 -18.32 5.82
N SER A 266 -0.01 -17.93 5.37
CA SER A 266 -0.68 -18.62 4.25
C SER A 266 -0.40 -18.00 2.88
N GLY A 267 0.10 -16.76 2.83
CA GLY A 267 0.27 -15.98 1.61
C GLY A 267 -1.05 -15.46 1.03
N GLN A 268 -2.19 -15.71 1.68
CA GLN A 268 -3.50 -15.27 1.20
C GLN A 268 -3.68 -13.76 1.40
N TYR A 269 -4.21 -13.08 0.39
CA TYR A 269 -4.54 -11.67 0.49
C TYR A 269 -5.84 -11.47 1.27
N LEU A 270 -5.85 -10.43 2.11
CA LEU A 270 -7.07 -9.93 2.76
C LEU A 270 -7.74 -8.88 1.86
N TRP A 271 -6.93 -8.05 1.21
CA TRP A 271 -7.30 -7.17 0.10
C TRP A 271 -6.05 -6.84 -0.71
N ALA A 272 -6.21 -6.60 -2.01
CA ALA A 272 -5.14 -6.10 -2.84
C ALA A 272 -5.69 -5.31 -4.03
N THR A 273 -5.14 -4.11 -4.27
CA THR A 273 -5.48 -3.25 -5.40
C THR A 273 -4.20 -2.79 -6.09
N GLU A 274 -4.24 -2.72 -7.42
CA GLU A 274 -3.09 -2.42 -8.26
C GLU A 274 -3.20 -1.06 -8.91
N LEU A 275 -2.16 -0.26 -8.76
CA LEU A 275 -1.93 0.99 -9.43
C LEU A 275 -1.24 0.74 -10.78
N TRP A 276 -1.98 1.01 -11.85
CA TRP A 276 -1.47 1.02 -13.21
C TRP A 276 -1.22 2.44 -13.70
N HIS A 277 -0.05 2.65 -14.28
CA HIS A 277 0.33 3.92 -14.88
C HIS A 277 0.58 3.71 -16.37
N LYS A 278 0.05 4.58 -17.25
CA LYS A 278 0.20 4.42 -18.72
C LYS A 278 1.65 4.22 -19.17
N ARG A 279 2.58 4.97 -18.53
CA ARG A 279 4.04 4.86 -18.78
C ARG A 279 4.62 3.47 -18.48
N LEU A 280 3.94 2.61 -17.70
CA LEU A 280 4.34 1.21 -17.50
C LEU A 280 3.98 0.35 -18.72
N LEU A 281 2.87 0.67 -19.40
CA LEU A 281 2.41 -0.02 -20.61
C LEU A 281 3.22 0.41 -21.83
N ASP A 282 3.46 1.71 -21.97
CA ASP A 282 4.19 2.30 -23.11
C ASP A 282 5.69 1.95 -23.10
N PHE A 283 6.22 1.46 -21.97
CA PHE A 283 7.66 1.24 -21.80
C PHE A 283 8.22 0.14 -22.72
N ASP A 284 7.36 -0.74 -23.23
CA ASP A 284 7.77 -1.82 -24.16
C ASP A 284 7.88 -1.39 -25.62
N GLU A 285 7.46 -0.17 -26.01
CA GLU A 285 7.50 0.24 -27.42
C GLU A 285 8.88 0.70 -27.91
N THR A 286 9.85 0.93 -27.02
CA THR A 286 11.25 1.10 -27.47
C THR A 286 12.23 0.93 -26.31
N PRO A 287 13.27 0.06 -26.42
CA PRO A 287 14.37 0.05 -25.46
C PRO A 287 15.00 1.44 -25.39
N GLY A 288 14.93 2.05 -24.20
CA GLY A 288 15.53 3.34 -23.91
C GLY A 288 17.03 3.35 -24.26
N ARG A 289 17.56 4.51 -24.68
CA ARG A 289 18.95 4.65 -25.16
C ARG A 289 20.01 4.07 -24.21
N LEU A 290 19.76 4.10 -22.90
CA LEU A 290 20.65 3.53 -21.89
C LEU A 290 20.66 1.99 -21.90
N ALA A 291 19.51 1.33 -22.09
CA ALA A 291 19.44 -0.12 -22.20
C ALA A 291 20.18 -0.63 -23.45
N ARG A 292 20.18 0.14 -24.56
CA ARG A 292 21.01 -0.15 -25.75
C ARG A 292 22.51 0.00 -25.51
N PHE A 293 22.91 0.84 -24.55
CA PHE A 293 24.31 1.02 -24.18
C PHE A 293 24.85 -0.14 -23.33
N PHE A 294 24.01 -0.70 -22.44
CA PHE A 294 24.40 -1.81 -21.56
C PHE A 294 24.18 -3.20 -22.16
N SER A 295 23.28 -3.34 -23.16
CA SER A 295 23.13 -4.60 -23.92
C SER A 295 24.20 -4.82 -24.99
N GLY A 296 25.07 -3.83 -25.22
CA GLY A 296 26.21 -3.92 -26.15
C GLY A 296 27.51 -4.42 -25.54
N SER A 297 27.53 -4.78 -24.25
CA SER A 297 28.72 -5.29 -23.57
C SER A 297 28.39 -6.54 -22.77
N GLU A 298 28.28 -7.68 -23.46
CA GLU A 298 28.42 -8.98 -22.82
C GLU A 298 29.90 -9.25 -22.51
N SER A 299 30.18 -9.51 -21.24
CA SER A 299 31.09 -10.60 -20.85
C SER A 299 30.67 -11.13 -19.48
N GLY A 300 29.76 -12.11 -19.50
CA GLY A 300 29.15 -12.75 -18.33
C GLY A 300 30.09 -13.69 -17.58
N SER A 301 31.20 -13.18 -17.03
CA SER A 301 32.06 -13.95 -16.12
C SER A 301 32.42 -13.25 -14.80
N GLU A 302 32.20 -11.94 -14.69
CA GLU A 302 32.55 -11.19 -13.46
C GLU A 302 31.42 -11.11 -12.44
N ALA A 303 30.15 -11.30 -12.84
CA ALA A 303 29.00 -11.17 -11.95
C ALA A 303 28.85 -12.36 -10.98
N GLU A 304 29.17 -13.59 -11.43
CA GLU A 304 29.11 -14.79 -10.58
C GLU A 304 30.24 -14.80 -9.53
N SER A 305 31.42 -14.30 -9.88
CA SER A 305 32.58 -14.23 -8.98
C SER A 305 32.38 -13.31 -7.77
N PHE A 306 31.51 -12.30 -7.88
CA PHE A 306 31.26 -11.35 -6.80
C PHE A 306 30.19 -11.84 -5.82
N ALA A 307 29.21 -12.60 -6.30
CA ALA A 307 28.18 -13.21 -5.47
C ALA A 307 28.76 -14.29 -4.53
N GLU A 308 29.72 -15.10 -5.00
CA GLU A 308 30.37 -16.12 -4.17
C GLU A 308 31.24 -15.54 -3.04
N ARG A 309 31.86 -14.36 -3.23
CA ARG A 309 32.70 -13.74 -2.18
C ARG A 309 31.91 -13.16 -1.00
N ILE A 310 30.67 -12.75 -1.20
CA ILE A 310 29.83 -12.20 -0.11
C ILE A 310 29.26 -13.33 0.77
N VAL A 311 29.02 -14.51 0.19
CA VAL A 311 28.56 -15.69 0.94
C VAL A 311 29.68 -16.28 1.82
N SER A 312 30.96 -16.20 1.41
CA SER A 312 32.06 -16.71 2.22
C SER A 312 32.44 -15.81 3.41
N GLU A 313 32.24 -14.49 3.32
CA GLU A 313 32.61 -13.55 4.40
C GLU A 313 31.54 -13.44 5.52
N THR A 314 30.37 -14.04 5.34
CA THR A 314 29.29 -14.03 6.36
C THR A 314 29.23 -15.30 7.22
N CYS A 315 30.13 -16.28 6.99
CA CYS A 315 30.21 -17.50 7.80
C CYS A 315 31.47 -17.63 8.68
N SER A 316 32.37 -16.64 8.70
CA SER A 316 33.63 -16.71 9.48
C SER A 316 33.78 -15.69 10.61
N GLU A 317 32.74 -14.92 10.94
CA GLU A 317 32.72 -14.09 12.16
C GLU A 317 31.67 -14.63 13.13
N GLY A 318 31.99 -15.78 13.72
CA GLY A 318 31.14 -16.52 14.64
C GLY A 318 31.86 -17.67 15.32
N GLU A 319 33.08 -17.43 15.82
CA GLU A 319 33.72 -18.18 16.91
C GLU A 319 34.39 -17.23 17.89
#